data_AF-A0A9P0MIB8-F1
#
_entry.id   AF-A0A9P0MIB8-F1
#
_cell.length_a   1.000
_cell.length_b   1.000
_cell.length_c   1.000
_cell.angle_alpha   90.00
_cell.angle_beta   90.00
_cell.angle_gamma   90.00
#
_symmetry.space_group_name_H-M   'P 1'
#
loop_
_entity.id
_entity.type
_entity.pdbx_description
1 polymer ?
#
loop_
_entity_poly.entity_id
_entity_poly.type
_entity_poly.pdbx_seq_one_letter_code
_entity_poly.pdbx_strand_id
1 'polypeptide(L)'
;MSKKGLSSSFSYPFSLEMSDHRRGALLDITCKNSPSLLASFTKEKAFGAHTEWLLVNIANSSLGFMDNKGVQLLSDAYALPSSSVVLANILEEEAVVEYYDVYRTSTFTDIKFLFLSRQPLSRFTILTKPMRTDFDGITFRAAAAVLYPNMFEGFSEGNLNHPETDAYAKVGFAIERNIGQQYNFSFTLRMFFNSYGYLKNGNFTHLMGMLVKEELDFAAGLMMREDRMDYIDFAGNTFLISSPLIFKQPSLSSVSNIFVLPFQTKVWVASGVLLFTSTIILFLEIIITSRLLFWTRYSFLEVFMGILEEAFLQGSTLQFESAAAKLTSLLFSIVSYFLYIAYSAKIVALLQLSTSTITSLSQLTNSHMSIGIQDVIYNRVYFQETEDPHLKEFYQKKIYSLGENAYLPPKDGIVKIRSGFYAYKLETDWAYKLIGDTFNENEKCGLTEMSIFVLPMIALGFPKKSGLREHFARSVIWQQETGVFQRIMKIFSSQKPRCNINAVGYTKVHLMDFEPALLVLLYGVLGSSLVFFLEVITTLKSFISTKKCFSAKILK
;
A
#
# COMPACT_ATOMS: atom_id res chain seq x y z
N MET A 1 16.82 -60.52 -5.27
CA MET A 1 15.56 -60.36 -4.49
C MET A 1 15.56 -61.37 -3.35
N SER A 2 15.83 -60.93 -2.12
CA SER A 2 15.75 -61.76 -0.91
C SER A 2 14.32 -61.75 -0.39
N LYS A 3 13.78 -62.93 -0.01
CA LYS A 3 12.38 -63.12 0.41
C LYS A 3 12.09 -62.79 1.88
N LYS A 4 13.05 -62.25 2.64
CA LYS A 4 12.84 -61.61 3.95
C LYS A 4 13.88 -60.52 4.13
N GLY A 5 13.51 -59.28 3.89
CA GLY A 5 14.38 -58.11 4.05
C GLY A 5 13.81 -56.91 3.31
N LEU A 6 13.86 -55.74 3.95
CA LEU A 6 13.65 -54.45 3.29
C LEU A 6 14.41 -54.45 1.97
N SER A 7 13.73 -54.19 0.85
CA SER A 7 14.41 -53.94 -0.42
C SER A 7 15.09 -52.57 -0.32
N SER A 8 16.37 -52.54 0.09
CA SER A 8 17.22 -51.38 -0.13
C SER A 8 17.58 -51.33 -1.61
N SER A 9 16.82 -50.57 -2.39
CA SER A 9 17.25 -50.18 -3.74
C SER A 9 18.22 -49.01 -3.62
N PHE A 10 19.52 -49.29 -3.77
CA PHE A 10 20.52 -48.25 -4.01
C PHE A 10 20.50 -47.89 -5.50
N SER A 11 20.01 -46.70 -5.84
CA SER A 11 20.30 -46.06 -7.12
C SER A 11 20.68 -44.60 -6.88
N TYR A 12 21.98 -44.34 -6.93
CA TYR A 12 22.55 -43.02 -7.16
C TYR A 12 22.47 -42.79 -8.68
N PRO A 13 21.57 -41.92 -9.18
CA PRO A 13 21.45 -40.54 -8.72
C PRO A 13 20.06 -40.27 -8.13
N PHE A 14 20.03 -39.92 -6.86
CA PHE A 14 18.82 -39.34 -6.29
C PHE A 14 18.77 -37.90 -6.78
N SER A 15 17.83 -37.57 -7.67
CA SER A 15 17.34 -36.19 -7.65
C SER A 15 16.78 -36.01 -6.24
N LEU A 16 17.40 -35.14 -5.44
CA LEU A 16 16.87 -34.69 -4.15
C LEU A 16 15.62 -33.80 -4.37
N GLU A 17 14.76 -34.19 -5.30
CA GLU A 17 13.44 -33.61 -5.49
C GLU A 17 12.63 -33.88 -4.24
N MET A 18 12.08 -32.79 -3.69
CA MET A 18 11.17 -32.82 -2.55
C MET A 18 10.00 -33.74 -2.92
N SER A 19 9.86 -34.83 -2.18
CA SER A 19 8.76 -35.78 -2.36
C SER A 19 7.61 -35.42 -1.45
N ASP A 20 6.39 -35.61 -1.94
CA ASP A 20 5.15 -35.43 -1.17
C ASP A 20 5.02 -36.41 0.02
N HIS A 21 5.91 -37.41 0.10
CA HIS A 21 5.92 -38.42 1.15
C HIS A 21 7.20 -38.36 1.99
N ARG A 22 7.08 -38.72 3.29
CA ARG A 22 8.24 -38.96 4.15
C ARG A 22 9.03 -40.16 3.62
N ARG A 23 10.34 -40.01 3.54
CA ARG A 23 11.27 -41.06 3.10
C ARG A 23 12.08 -41.57 4.28
N GLY A 24 12.38 -42.87 4.28
CA GLY A 24 13.36 -43.47 5.19
C GLY A 24 14.64 -43.77 4.44
N ALA A 25 15.79 -43.46 5.03
CA ALA A 25 17.10 -43.74 4.48
C ALA A 25 17.96 -44.49 5.49
N LEU A 26 18.65 -45.54 5.04
CA LEU A 26 19.57 -46.34 5.85
C LEU A 26 20.97 -46.22 5.24
N LEU A 27 21.95 -45.84 6.05
CA LEU A 27 23.35 -45.77 5.64
C LEU A 27 24.23 -46.49 6.65
N ASP A 28 24.98 -47.49 6.19
CA ASP A 28 26.05 -48.09 6.97
C ASP A 28 27.31 -47.21 6.86
N ILE A 29 27.75 -46.62 7.96
CA ILE A 29 28.91 -45.71 7.98
C ILE A 29 30.25 -46.44 8.09
N THR A 30 30.24 -47.76 8.29
CA THR A 30 31.45 -48.60 8.34
C THR A 30 31.96 -49.01 6.96
N CYS A 31 31.13 -48.90 5.93
CA CYS A 31 31.50 -49.22 4.56
C CYS A 31 32.59 -48.29 4.01
N LYS A 32 33.49 -48.84 3.17
CA LYS A 32 34.65 -48.11 2.62
C LYS A 32 34.27 -46.84 1.82
N ASN A 33 33.10 -46.81 1.18
CA ASN A 33 32.64 -45.67 0.36
C ASN A 33 31.77 -44.65 1.15
N SER A 34 31.50 -44.91 2.43
CA SER A 34 30.64 -44.06 3.25
C SER A 34 31.20 -42.64 3.46
N PRO A 35 32.52 -42.40 3.61
CA PRO A 35 33.06 -41.05 3.69
C PRO A 35 32.73 -40.18 2.47
N SER A 36 32.90 -40.73 1.25
CA SER A 36 32.59 -40.01 0.02
C SER A 36 31.08 -39.72 -0.13
N LEU A 37 30.22 -40.64 0.32
CA LEU A 37 28.77 -40.45 0.30
C LEU A 37 28.32 -39.41 1.33
N LEU A 38 28.83 -39.46 2.56
CA LEU A 38 28.54 -38.47 3.59
C LEU A 38 28.98 -37.06 3.18
N ALA A 39 30.13 -36.92 2.51
CA ALA A 39 30.57 -35.65 1.94
C ALA A 39 29.60 -35.14 0.86
N SER A 40 29.10 -36.02 -0.02
CA SER A 40 28.06 -35.68 -1.01
C SER A 40 26.77 -35.25 -0.34
N PHE A 41 26.29 -36.00 0.66
CA PHE A 41 25.06 -35.69 1.39
C PHE A 41 25.14 -34.38 2.18
N THR A 42 26.31 -34.08 2.72
CA THR A 42 26.58 -32.80 3.39
C THR A 42 26.54 -31.66 2.39
N LYS A 43 27.22 -31.80 1.24
CA LYS A 43 27.24 -30.78 0.17
C LYS A 43 25.85 -30.52 -0.41
N GLU A 44 25.04 -31.56 -0.58
CA GLU A 44 23.67 -31.47 -1.13
C GLU A 44 22.61 -31.15 -0.07
N LYS A 45 23.01 -31.08 1.21
CA LYS A 45 22.16 -30.87 2.39
C LYS A 45 21.01 -31.87 2.45
N ALA A 46 21.33 -33.16 2.32
CA ALA A 46 20.38 -34.26 2.24
C ALA A 46 19.68 -34.59 3.58
N PHE A 47 20.27 -34.19 4.72
CA PHE A 47 19.68 -34.37 6.06
C PHE A 47 18.58 -33.34 6.35
N GLY A 48 17.51 -33.34 5.57
CA GLY A 48 16.34 -32.47 5.74
C GLY A 48 15.26 -33.05 6.65
N ALA A 49 14.20 -32.27 6.89
CA ALA A 49 13.04 -32.70 7.69
C ALA A 49 12.16 -33.78 7.00
N HIS A 50 12.29 -33.94 5.68
CA HIS A 50 11.47 -34.86 4.87
C HIS A 50 12.03 -36.28 4.81
N THR A 51 13.24 -36.52 5.33
CA THR A 51 13.90 -37.82 5.29
C THR A 51 14.36 -38.23 6.68
N GLU A 52 13.92 -39.41 7.11
CA GLU A 52 14.33 -40.03 8.36
C GLU A 52 15.55 -40.92 8.08
N TRP A 53 16.69 -40.53 8.63
CA TRP A 53 17.98 -41.20 8.42
C TRP A 53 18.31 -42.10 9.61
N LEU A 54 18.64 -43.35 9.31
CA LEU A 54 19.25 -44.30 10.24
C LEU A 54 20.68 -44.59 9.77
N LEU A 55 21.65 -44.15 10.56
CA LEU A 55 23.07 -44.38 10.33
C LEU A 55 23.49 -45.57 11.19
N VAL A 56 24.15 -46.56 10.60
CA VAL A 56 24.58 -47.78 11.31
C VAL A 56 26.09 -47.77 11.46
N ASN A 57 26.56 -47.79 12.69
CA ASN A 57 27.97 -47.94 13.05
C ASN A 57 28.18 -49.27 13.77
N ILE A 58 29.21 -50.01 13.39
CA ILE A 58 29.60 -51.26 14.05
C ILE A 58 30.86 -50.99 14.84
N ALA A 59 30.82 -51.26 16.14
CA ALA A 59 31.92 -51.05 17.07
C ALA A 59 32.07 -52.27 17.99
N ASN A 60 33.31 -52.54 18.43
CA ASN A 60 33.58 -53.66 19.33
C ASN A 60 33.17 -53.33 20.78
N SER A 61 33.43 -52.09 21.23
CA SER A 61 33.14 -51.62 22.59
C SER A 61 32.56 -50.21 22.61
N SER A 62 31.85 -49.87 23.70
CA SER A 62 31.36 -48.50 23.98
C SER A 62 32.48 -47.53 24.40
N LEU A 63 33.61 -48.05 24.89
CA LEU A 63 34.80 -47.26 25.21
C LEU A 63 35.37 -46.58 23.95
N GLY A 64 35.60 -45.27 24.03
CA GLY A 64 36.12 -44.47 22.92
C GLY A 64 35.09 -44.16 21.84
N PHE A 65 33.79 -44.03 22.18
CA PHE A 65 32.73 -43.69 21.22
C PHE A 65 33.09 -42.48 20.33
N MET A 66 33.62 -41.41 20.91
CA MET A 66 34.04 -40.20 20.16
C MET A 66 35.31 -40.41 19.33
N ASP A 67 36.14 -41.41 19.67
CA ASP A 67 37.36 -41.77 18.96
C ASP A 67 37.10 -42.75 17.79
N ASN A 68 35.86 -43.24 17.68
CA ASN A 68 35.48 -44.13 16.59
C ASN A 68 35.48 -43.36 15.26
N LYS A 69 36.18 -43.91 14.26
CA LYS A 69 36.25 -43.36 12.90
C LYS A 69 34.87 -43.09 12.29
N GLY A 70 33.88 -43.95 12.55
CA GLY A 70 32.50 -43.74 12.08
C GLY A 70 31.85 -42.49 12.66
N VAL A 71 32.07 -42.23 13.95
CA VAL A 71 31.53 -41.06 14.67
C VAL A 71 32.27 -39.79 14.24
N GLN A 72 33.59 -39.86 14.05
CA GLN A 72 34.39 -38.76 13.53
C GLN A 72 33.99 -38.34 12.11
N LEU A 73 33.56 -39.28 11.25
CA LEU A 73 33.05 -38.94 9.91
C LEU A 73 31.78 -38.08 9.94
N LEU A 74 31.04 -38.08 11.05
CA LEU A 74 29.83 -37.29 11.22
C LEU A 74 30.11 -35.87 11.73
N SER A 75 31.35 -35.54 12.15
CA SER A 75 31.68 -34.20 12.66
C SER A 75 31.36 -33.09 11.65
N ASP A 76 31.54 -33.37 10.36
CA ASP A 76 31.32 -32.41 9.28
C ASP A 76 29.90 -32.50 8.68
N ALA A 77 29.04 -33.38 9.20
CA ALA A 77 27.71 -33.58 8.64
C ALA A 77 26.81 -32.33 8.76
N TYR A 78 26.11 -31.99 7.68
CA TYR A 78 25.11 -30.92 7.66
C TYR A 78 23.77 -31.42 8.22
N ALA A 79 23.73 -31.71 9.53
CA ALA A 79 22.53 -32.16 10.23
C ALA A 79 22.05 -31.07 11.20
N LEU A 80 21.21 -30.14 10.73
CA LEU A 80 20.71 -29.01 11.54
C LEU A 80 19.48 -29.38 12.40
N PRO A 81 18.96 -28.50 13.29
CA PRO A 81 17.93 -28.86 14.27
C PRO A 81 16.64 -29.50 13.72
N SER A 82 16.22 -29.21 12.49
CA SER A 82 15.07 -29.89 11.89
C SER A 82 15.37 -31.27 11.29
N SER A 83 16.63 -31.73 11.27
CA SER A 83 17.02 -33.01 10.69
C SER A 83 16.51 -34.17 11.54
N SER A 84 16.18 -35.30 10.91
CA SER A 84 15.85 -36.53 11.62
C SER A 84 16.93 -37.57 11.36
N VAL A 85 18.04 -37.50 12.09
CA VAL A 85 19.19 -38.42 11.94
C VAL A 85 19.40 -39.19 13.24
N VAL A 86 19.35 -40.51 13.16
CA VAL A 86 19.64 -41.41 14.29
C VAL A 86 20.87 -42.22 13.94
N LEU A 87 21.82 -42.28 14.86
CA LEU A 87 22.96 -43.19 14.82
C LEU A 87 22.64 -44.42 15.67
N ALA A 88 22.61 -45.59 15.05
CA ALA A 88 22.58 -46.89 15.70
C ALA A 88 24.01 -47.41 15.81
N ASN A 89 24.57 -47.35 17.02
CA ASN A 89 25.87 -47.89 17.35
C ASN A 89 25.70 -49.34 17.84
N ILE A 90 26.04 -50.31 16.99
CA ILE A 90 25.95 -51.73 17.27
C ILE A 90 27.23 -52.18 17.96
N LEU A 91 27.08 -52.70 19.18
CA LEU A 91 28.16 -53.27 19.98
C LEU A 91 28.12 -54.80 19.85
N GLU A 92 29.02 -55.36 19.03
CA GLU A 92 29.01 -56.79 18.70
C GLU A 92 29.33 -57.67 19.91
N GLU A 93 30.27 -57.25 20.78
CA GLU A 93 30.69 -58.03 21.95
C GLU A 93 29.59 -58.14 23.01
N GLU A 94 28.76 -57.11 23.14
CA GLU A 94 27.70 -57.02 24.16
C GLU A 94 26.32 -57.46 23.62
N ALA A 95 26.20 -57.66 22.31
CA ALA A 95 24.95 -57.92 21.60
C ALA A 95 23.86 -56.83 21.81
N VAL A 96 24.26 -55.57 21.90
CA VAL A 96 23.40 -54.41 22.19
C VAL A 96 23.55 -53.33 21.12
N VAL A 97 22.49 -52.53 20.90
CA VAL A 97 22.50 -51.32 20.07
C VAL A 97 22.22 -50.09 20.94
N GLU A 98 23.08 -49.08 20.80
CA GLU A 98 22.90 -47.76 21.40
C GLU A 98 22.46 -46.77 20.33
N TYR A 99 21.33 -46.11 20.56
CA TYR A 99 20.77 -45.12 19.64
C TYR A 99 21.08 -43.71 20.11
N TYR A 100 21.58 -42.88 19.19
CA TYR A 100 21.87 -41.47 19.42
C TYR A 100 21.12 -40.61 18.40
N ASP A 101 20.51 -39.51 18.87
CA ASP A 101 20.03 -38.44 17.99
C ASP A 101 21.21 -37.55 17.61
N VAL A 102 21.40 -37.35 16.30
CA VAL A 102 22.59 -36.70 15.74
C VAL A 102 22.20 -35.39 15.07
N TYR A 103 22.70 -34.28 15.60
CA TYR A 103 22.50 -32.95 15.00
C TYR A 103 23.50 -31.93 15.52
N ARG A 104 23.66 -30.83 14.81
CA ARG A 104 24.33 -29.61 15.26
C ARG A 104 23.33 -28.47 15.29
N THR A 105 23.56 -27.50 16.18
CA THR A 105 22.64 -26.37 16.33
C THR A 105 22.87 -25.31 15.26
N SER A 106 24.13 -25.04 14.90
CA SER A 106 24.56 -24.20 13.79
C SER A 106 25.65 -24.92 12.98
N THR A 107 25.87 -24.50 11.73
CA THR A 107 27.02 -24.92 10.91
C THR A 107 28.37 -24.59 11.55
N PHE A 108 28.39 -23.66 12.52
CA PHE A 108 29.59 -23.21 13.22
C PHE A 108 29.80 -23.88 14.58
N THR A 109 28.94 -24.82 14.94
CA THR A 109 29.02 -25.58 16.19
C THR A 109 29.32 -27.04 15.94
N ASP A 110 29.93 -27.69 16.92
CA ASP A 110 30.18 -29.12 16.87
C ASP A 110 28.88 -29.94 16.82
N ILE A 111 28.97 -31.13 16.23
CA ILE A 111 27.85 -32.05 16.19
C ILE A 111 27.62 -32.67 17.56
N LYS A 112 26.35 -32.86 17.90
CA LYS A 112 25.87 -33.40 19.17
C LYS A 112 25.34 -34.81 18.95
N PHE A 113 25.63 -35.67 19.92
CA PHE A 113 25.13 -37.04 20.00
C PHE A 113 24.33 -37.17 21.28
N LEU A 114 23.00 -37.05 21.19
CA LEU A 114 22.12 -37.23 22.34
C LEU A 114 21.73 -38.69 22.47
N PHE A 115 22.11 -39.33 23.57
CA PHE A 115 21.72 -40.71 23.85
C PHE A 115 20.20 -40.84 23.98
N LEU A 116 19.60 -41.76 23.22
CA LEU A 116 18.16 -42.03 23.21
C LEU A 116 17.82 -43.27 24.01
N SER A 117 18.43 -44.40 23.65
CA SER A 117 18.06 -45.70 24.20
C SER A 117 19.15 -46.73 23.94
N ARG A 118 19.24 -47.71 24.84
CA ARG A 118 20.09 -48.90 24.70
C ARG A 118 19.18 -50.13 24.68
N GLN A 119 19.24 -50.89 23.60
CA GLN A 119 18.33 -52.01 23.34
C GLN A 119 19.10 -53.26 22.92
N PRO A 120 18.68 -54.47 23.32
CA PRO A 120 19.32 -55.70 22.85
C PRO A 120 19.07 -55.88 21.35
N LEU A 121 20.04 -56.43 20.61
CA LEU A 121 19.90 -56.72 19.17
C LEU A 121 18.69 -57.61 18.84
N SER A 122 18.26 -58.44 19.79
CA SER A 122 17.15 -59.38 19.62
C SER A 122 15.76 -58.74 19.72
N ARG A 123 15.63 -57.53 20.29
CA ARG A 123 14.34 -56.89 20.53
C ARG A 123 14.40 -55.39 20.31
N PHE A 124 13.64 -54.93 19.33
CA PHE A 124 13.46 -53.51 19.06
C PHE A 124 12.24 -52.94 19.79
N THR A 125 12.40 -51.78 20.43
CA THR A 125 11.31 -50.93 20.91
C THR A 125 11.33 -49.58 20.20
N ILE A 126 10.15 -49.01 20.00
CA ILE A 126 9.98 -47.72 19.30
C ILE A 126 10.80 -46.65 20.02
N LEU A 127 11.60 -45.91 19.25
CA LEU A 127 12.39 -44.79 19.74
C LEU A 127 11.54 -43.53 19.80
N THR A 128 11.47 -42.91 20.98
CA THR A 128 10.87 -41.59 21.16
C THR A 128 11.97 -40.55 21.12
N LYS A 129 11.91 -39.61 20.16
CA LYS A 129 12.86 -38.51 20.07
C LYS A 129 12.40 -37.33 20.93
N PRO A 130 13.29 -36.70 21.72
CA PRO A 130 12.96 -35.45 22.38
C PRO A 130 12.75 -34.33 21.35
N MET A 131 11.87 -33.38 21.65
CA MET A 131 11.79 -32.15 20.86
C MET A 131 13.01 -31.29 21.14
N ARG A 132 13.67 -30.81 20.08
CA ARG A 132 14.83 -29.91 20.18
C ARG A 132 14.32 -28.49 20.48
N THR A 133 14.14 -28.18 21.76
CA THR A 133 13.63 -26.89 22.25
C THR A 133 14.68 -26.01 22.92
N ASP A 134 15.91 -26.49 23.06
CA ASP A 134 17.03 -25.75 23.66
C ASP A 134 18.23 -25.79 22.71
N PHE A 135 18.81 -24.62 22.45
CA PHE A 135 19.96 -24.40 21.60
C PHE A 135 21.24 -24.10 22.39
N ASP A 136 21.26 -24.36 23.70
CA ASP A 136 22.43 -24.31 24.58
C ASP A 136 23.09 -22.92 24.69
N GLY A 137 22.30 -21.86 24.57
CA GLY A 137 22.80 -20.49 24.73
C GLY A 137 23.73 -20.01 23.62
N ILE A 138 23.81 -20.72 22.48
CA ILE A 138 24.73 -20.36 21.39
C ILE A 138 24.43 -18.97 20.82
N THR A 139 25.43 -18.38 20.18
CA THR A 139 25.30 -17.09 19.49
C THR A 139 25.24 -17.28 17.98
N PHE A 140 24.06 -17.11 17.38
CA PHE A 140 23.91 -17.13 15.93
C PHE A 140 24.40 -15.83 15.28
N ARG A 141 24.68 -15.90 13.98
CA ARG A 141 25.01 -14.76 13.13
C ARG A 141 23.80 -14.35 12.30
N ALA A 142 23.26 -13.19 12.61
CA ALA A 142 22.13 -12.60 11.93
C ALA A 142 22.53 -11.31 11.20
N ALA A 143 21.70 -10.88 10.24
CA ALA A 143 21.84 -9.56 9.63
C ALA A 143 20.49 -8.89 9.36
N ALA A 144 20.47 -7.56 9.41
CA ALA A 144 19.31 -6.72 9.09
C ALA A 144 19.71 -5.60 8.12
N ALA A 145 18.75 -5.14 7.31
CA ALA A 145 18.93 -3.95 6.48
C ALA A 145 18.36 -2.71 7.18
N VAL A 146 19.11 -1.61 7.18
CA VAL A 146 18.75 -0.31 7.76
C VAL A 146 18.84 0.73 6.65
N LEU A 147 17.72 1.33 6.28
CA LEU A 147 17.60 2.30 5.19
C LEU A 147 17.91 3.73 5.65
N TYR A 148 17.73 4.06 6.92
CA TYR A 148 17.93 5.41 7.45
C TYR A 148 18.98 5.45 8.59
N PRO A 149 20.27 5.21 8.29
CA PRO A 149 21.32 5.11 9.31
C PRO A 149 21.42 6.33 10.22
N ASN A 150 21.21 7.54 9.67
CA ASN A 150 21.37 8.80 10.41
C ASN A 150 20.30 9.01 11.49
N MET A 151 19.16 8.32 11.39
CA MET A 151 18.05 8.41 12.35
C MET A 151 17.88 7.10 13.15
N PHE A 152 18.77 6.13 12.94
CA PHE A 152 18.69 4.83 13.57
C PHE A 152 19.29 4.88 14.99
N GLU A 153 18.44 4.81 16.00
CA GLU A 153 18.85 4.85 17.41
C GLU A 153 19.04 3.45 18.03
N GLY A 154 18.64 2.38 17.35
CA GLY A 154 18.73 1.01 17.84
C GLY A 154 17.42 0.21 17.72
N PHE A 155 17.48 -1.05 18.17
CA PHE A 155 16.36 -2.01 18.08
C PHE A 155 15.60 -2.23 19.40
N SER A 156 16.05 -1.61 20.49
CA SER A 156 15.41 -1.74 21.80
C SER A 156 14.12 -0.93 21.90
N GLU A 157 13.18 -1.39 22.75
CA GLU A 157 11.93 -0.67 23.05
C GLU A 157 12.17 0.73 23.65
N GLY A 158 13.34 1.00 24.24
CA GLY A 158 13.70 2.34 24.72
C GLY A 158 14.06 3.35 23.61
N ASN A 159 14.28 2.90 22.37
CA ASN A 159 14.77 3.73 21.25
C ASN A 159 13.67 3.91 20.19
N LEU A 160 12.52 4.42 20.66
CA LEU A 160 11.30 4.63 19.88
C LEU A 160 11.01 6.12 19.63
N ASN A 161 12.02 6.99 19.63
CA ASN A 161 11.82 8.40 19.26
C ASN A 161 11.39 8.53 17.79
N HIS A 162 11.93 7.63 16.96
CA HIS A 162 11.63 7.50 15.53
C HIS A 162 11.02 6.12 15.22
N PRO A 163 9.75 5.88 15.56
CA PRO A 163 9.07 4.62 15.21
C PRO A 163 8.84 4.45 13.70
N GLU A 164 8.87 5.54 12.94
CA GLU A 164 8.71 5.55 11.49
C GLU A 164 9.93 5.04 10.72
N THR A 165 11.12 5.12 11.32
CA THR A 165 12.37 4.73 10.68
C THR A 165 12.63 3.25 10.85
N ASP A 166 12.88 2.54 9.74
CA ASP A 166 13.32 1.14 9.74
C ASP A 166 12.40 0.22 10.57
N ALA A 167 11.11 0.53 10.62
CA ALA A 167 10.09 -0.21 11.36
C ALA A 167 10.15 -1.71 11.06
N TYR A 168 10.42 -2.07 9.81
CA TYR A 168 10.52 -3.46 9.36
C TYR A 168 11.68 -4.21 10.00
N ALA A 169 12.86 -3.59 10.09
CA ALA A 169 14.01 -4.19 10.75
C ALA A 169 13.79 -4.29 12.27
N LYS A 170 13.12 -3.28 12.87
CA LYS A 170 12.76 -3.28 14.30
C LYS A 170 11.76 -4.39 14.66
N VAL A 171 10.72 -4.57 13.84
CA VAL A 171 9.75 -5.65 14.00
C VAL A 171 10.42 -7.01 13.83
N GLY A 172 11.24 -7.19 12.78
CA GLY A 172 12.00 -8.42 12.55
C GLY A 172 12.88 -8.80 13.74
N PHE A 173 13.68 -7.85 14.24
CA PHE A 173 14.53 -8.06 15.41
C PHE A 173 13.74 -8.46 16.66
N ALA A 174 12.61 -7.79 16.93
CA ALA A 174 11.79 -8.08 18.11
C ALA A 174 11.22 -9.51 18.06
N ILE A 175 10.80 -9.96 16.87
CA ILE A 175 10.30 -11.32 16.64
C ILE A 175 11.42 -12.33 16.91
N GLU A 176 12.61 -12.12 16.33
CA GLU A 176 13.76 -13.01 16.50
C GLU A 176 14.26 -13.07 17.94
N ARG A 177 14.22 -11.94 18.66
CA ARG A 177 14.55 -11.89 20.09
C ARG A 177 13.62 -12.79 20.91
N ASN A 178 12.33 -12.79 20.63
CA ASN A 178 11.38 -13.69 21.29
C ASN A 178 11.66 -15.15 20.97
N ILE A 179 12.04 -15.47 19.73
CA ILE A 179 12.45 -16.82 19.32
C ILE A 179 13.72 -17.24 20.07
N GLY A 180 14.68 -16.32 20.24
CA GLY A 180 15.88 -16.50 21.04
C GLY A 180 15.59 -16.87 22.49
N GLN A 181 14.59 -16.22 23.10
CA GLN A 181 14.13 -16.57 24.44
C GLN A 181 13.43 -17.93 24.49
N GLN A 182 12.66 -18.29 23.45
CA GLN A 182 11.94 -19.56 23.38
C GLN A 182 12.87 -20.76 23.24
N TYR A 183 13.94 -20.63 22.45
CA TYR A 183 14.89 -21.71 22.17
C TYR A 183 16.24 -21.56 22.90
N ASN A 184 16.34 -20.62 23.83
CA ASN A 184 17.56 -20.35 24.60
C ASN A 184 18.80 -20.14 23.70
N PHE A 185 18.77 -19.11 22.86
CA PHE A 185 19.92 -18.66 22.08
C PHE A 185 20.04 -17.13 22.07
N SER A 186 21.25 -16.66 21.75
CA SER A 186 21.55 -15.26 21.46
C SER A 186 21.94 -15.09 20.00
N PHE A 187 21.99 -13.85 19.49
CA PHE A 187 22.48 -13.61 18.14
C PHE A 187 23.21 -12.28 18.05
N THR A 188 24.21 -12.24 17.18
CA THR A 188 24.86 -11.01 16.74
C THR A 188 24.14 -10.50 15.49
N LEU A 189 23.83 -9.22 15.45
CA LEU A 189 23.13 -8.63 14.31
C LEU A 189 24.05 -7.69 13.54
N ARG A 190 24.42 -8.08 12.33
CA ARG A 190 25.18 -7.23 11.40
C ARG A 190 24.22 -6.34 10.60
N MET A 191 24.44 -5.03 10.65
CA MET A 191 23.60 -4.07 9.94
C MET A 191 24.18 -3.77 8.55
N PHE A 192 23.30 -3.78 7.54
CA PHE A 192 23.60 -3.35 6.18
C PHE A 192 22.84 -2.08 5.87
N PHE A 193 23.57 -1.06 5.44
CA PHE A 193 22.97 0.24 5.16
C PHE A 193 22.50 0.35 3.71
N ASN A 194 21.42 1.10 3.50
CA ASN A 194 20.89 1.55 2.21
C ASN A 194 20.33 0.46 1.27
N SER A 195 20.70 -0.82 1.42
CA SER A 195 20.24 -1.88 0.52
C SER A 195 20.09 -3.25 1.18
N TYR A 196 19.02 -3.96 0.81
CA TYR A 196 18.80 -5.37 1.15
C TYR A 196 19.72 -6.32 0.37
N GLY A 197 20.24 -5.89 -0.78
CA GLY A 197 20.96 -6.74 -1.72
C GLY A 197 20.09 -7.20 -2.88
N TYR A 198 20.39 -6.68 -4.07
CA TYR A 198 19.76 -7.04 -5.34
C TYR A 198 20.75 -7.78 -6.23
N LEU A 199 20.24 -8.58 -7.16
CA LEU A 199 21.03 -9.31 -8.13
C LEU A 199 21.66 -8.32 -9.12
N LYS A 200 22.99 -8.28 -9.18
CA LYS A 200 23.75 -7.48 -10.15
C LYS A 200 24.80 -8.36 -10.81
N ASN A 201 24.78 -8.46 -12.14
CA ASN A 201 25.72 -9.28 -12.92
C ASN A 201 25.80 -10.74 -12.41
N GLY A 202 24.66 -11.33 -12.04
CA GLY A 202 24.57 -12.71 -11.56
C GLY A 202 24.94 -12.94 -10.09
N ASN A 203 25.40 -11.93 -9.35
CA ASN A 203 25.75 -12.04 -7.93
C ASN A 203 24.89 -11.12 -7.05
N PHE A 204 24.48 -11.62 -5.89
CA PHE A 204 23.83 -10.81 -4.87
C PHE A 204 24.83 -10.00 -4.06
N THR A 205 24.41 -8.80 -3.65
CA THR A 205 25.21 -7.87 -2.83
C THR A 205 24.64 -7.74 -1.42
N HIS A 206 25.35 -7.02 -0.51
CA HIS A 206 24.88 -6.68 0.84
C HIS A 206 24.42 -7.92 1.66
N LEU A 207 23.33 -7.77 2.42
CA LEU A 207 22.74 -8.79 3.28
C LEU A 207 22.46 -10.09 2.49
N MET A 208 21.82 -9.96 1.33
CA MET A 208 21.50 -11.10 0.48
C MET A 208 22.77 -11.86 0.03
N GLY A 209 23.83 -11.14 -0.36
CA GLY A 209 25.09 -11.74 -0.79
C GLY A 209 25.76 -12.58 0.31
N MET A 210 25.72 -12.15 1.56
CA MET A 210 26.24 -12.93 2.69
C MET A 210 25.39 -14.14 3.03
N LEU A 211 24.06 -14.01 2.89
CA LEU A 211 23.14 -15.11 3.14
C LEU A 211 23.31 -16.24 2.10
N VAL A 212 23.51 -15.89 0.82
CA VAL A 212 23.79 -16.87 -0.26
C VAL A 212 25.15 -17.55 -0.05
N LYS A 213 26.15 -16.83 0.47
CA LYS A 213 27.47 -17.39 0.80
C LYS A 213 27.49 -18.20 2.10
N GLU A 214 26.35 -18.34 2.77
CA GLU A 214 26.22 -19.06 4.05
C GLU A 214 27.12 -18.50 5.16
N GLU A 215 27.42 -17.20 5.11
CA GLU A 215 28.20 -16.48 6.14
C GLU A 215 27.33 -16.07 7.35
N LEU A 216 26.00 -16.21 7.22
CA LEU A 216 24.98 -15.88 8.20
C LEU A 216 24.09 -17.09 8.45
N ASP A 217 23.62 -17.29 9.69
CA ASP A 217 22.65 -18.32 10.04
C ASP A 217 21.24 -17.94 9.57
N PHE A 218 20.87 -16.67 9.69
CA PHE A 218 19.58 -16.13 9.24
C PHE A 218 19.62 -14.60 9.00
N ALA A 219 18.54 -14.06 8.45
CA ALA A 219 18.34 -12.64 8.18
C ALA A 219 17.03 -12.11 8.76
N ALA A 220 17.13 -10.99 9.47
CA ALA A 220 16.10 -10.28 10.23
C ALA A 220 15.19 -9.43 9.35
N GLY A 221 14.51 -10.10 8.43
CA GLY A 221 13.54 -9.48 7.52
C GLY A 221 14.12 -9.22 6.13
N LEU A 222 13.57 -9.94 5.16
CA LEU A 222 13.82 -9.77 3.73
C LEU A 222 12.51 -9.86 2.96
N MET A 223 12.35 -9.04 1.91
CA MET A 223 11.23 -9.19 0.98
C MET A 223 11.32 -10.54 0.26
N MET A 224 10.22 -11.30 0.30
CA MET A 224 10.02 -12.58 -0.38
C MET A 224 9.83 -12.40 -1.89
N ARG A 225 10.91 -12.02 -2.57
CA ARG A 225 10.92 -11.90 -4.04
C ARG A 225 11.21 -13.25 -4.69
N GLU A 226 10.65 -13.46 -5.87
CA GLU A 226 10.84 -14.67 -6.67
C GLU A 226 12.32 -14.92 -6.99
N ASP A 227 13.07 -13.88 -7.39
CA ASP A 227 14.51 -13.96 -7.68
C ASP A 227 15.38 -14.44 -6.51
N ARG A 228 14.88 -14.34 -5.27
CA ARG A 228 15.57 -14.81 -4.06
C ARG A 228 15.20 -16.24 -3.69
N MET A 229 14.00 -16.72 -4.05
CA MET A 229 13.50 -18.02 -3.63
C MET A 229 14.33 -19.19 -4.17
N ASP A 230 15.03 -19.00 -5.29
CA ASP A 230 15.95 -19.99 -5.83
C ASP A 230 17.22 -20.19 -4.97
N TYR A 231 17.65 -19.14 -4.26
CA TYR A 231 18.94 -19.11 -3.56
C TYR A 231 18.82 -19.24 -2.03
N ILE A 232 17.68 -18.86 -1.46
CA ILE A 232 17.43 -18.90 -0.01
C ILE A 232 16.04 -19.46 0.29
N ASP A 233 15.80 -19.79 1.55
CA ASP A 233 14.47 -20.15 2.03
C ASP A 233 13.94 -19.11 3.02
N PHE A 234 12.62 -18.93 3.05
CA PHE A 234 11.95 -18.01 3.97
C PHE A 234 11.13 -18.77 5.02
N ALA A 235 11.12 -18.29 6.25
CA ALA A 235 10.30 -18.85 7.33
C ALA A 235 8.97 -18.09 7.46
N GLY A 236 7.97 -18.52 6.68
CA GLY A 236 6.59 -18.04 6.75
C GLY A 236 6.41 -16.57 6.38
N ASN A 237 5.16 -16.11 6.43
CA ASN A 237 4.80 -14.72 6.14
C ASN A 237 4.85 -13.92 7.45
N THR A 238 5.85 -13.07 7.65
CA THR A 238 5.98 -12.32 8.90
C THR A 238 5.07 -11.09 8.88
N PHE A 239 5.23 -10.18 7.92
CA PHE A 239 4.38 -8.99 7.80
C PHE A 239 4.38 -8.35 6.40
N LEU A 240 3.33 -7.58 6.11
CA LEU A 240 3.13 -6.89 4.84
C LEU A 240 3.72 -5.47 4.88
N ILE A 241 4.47 -5.10 3.84
CA ILE A 241 4.84 -3.71 3.59
C ILE A 241 3.67 -3.04 2.87
N SER A 242 3.22 -1.90 3.38
CA SER A 242 2.26 -1.05 2.68
C SER A 242 2.91 0.26 2.28
N SER A 243 2.87 0.56 0.97
CA SER A 243 3.43 1.80 0.40
C SER A 243 2.46 2.38 -0.64
N PRO A 244 1.30 2.90 -0.20
CA PRO A 244 0.29 3.45 -1.09
C PRO A 244 0.70 4.84 -1.62
N LEU A 245 0.03 5.29 -2.68
CA LEU A 245 -0.04 6.70 -3.04
C LEU A 245 -1.01 7.40 -2.09
N ILE A 246 -0.56 8.48 -1.48
CA ILE A 246 -1.37 9.32 -0.60
C ILE A 246 -1.53 10.70 -1.24
N PHE A 247 -2.77 11.17 -1.34
CA PHE A 247 -3.09 12.48 -1.92
C PHE A 247 -4.41 13.03 -1.36
N LYS A 248 -4.64 14.33 -1.56
CA LYS A 248 -5.95 14.97 -1.33
C LYS A 248 -6.76 14.94 -2.61
N GLN A 249 -8.04 14.56 -2.54
CA GLN A 249 -8.94 14.68 -3.70
C GLN A 249 -9.10 16.16 -4.09
N PRO A 250 -9.17 16.48 -5.39
CA PRO A 250 -9.43 17.84 -5.84
C PRO A 250 -10.83 18.31 -5.40
N SER A 251 -10.98 19.61 -5.19
CA SER A 251 -12.28 20.24 -4.88
C SER A 251 -13.22 20.16 -6.09
N LEU A 252 -14.53 20.14 -5.85
CA LEU A 252 -15.54 20.03 -6.92
C LEU A 252 -15.49 21.21 -7.91
N SER A 253 -15.10 22.38 -7.41
CA SER A 253 -14.89 23.62 -8.16
C SER A 253 -13.80 23.51 -9.21
N SER A 254 -12.74 22.75 -8.92
CA SER A 254 -11.61 22.61 -9.84
C SER A 254 -11.94 21.73 -11.06
N VAL A 255 -12.98 20.90 -10.97
CA VAL A 255 -13.33 19.92 -12.01
C VAL A 255 -14.63 20.28 -12.72
N SER A 256 -15.52 21.05 -12.08
CA SER A 256 -16.85 21.32 -12.59
C SER A 256 -17.39 22.68 -12.16
N ASN A 257 -18.27 23.27 -12.97
CA ASN A 257 -18.92 24.53 -12.64
C ASN A 257 -19.95 24.31 -11.51
N ILE A 258 -19.57 24.66 -10.28
CA ILE A 258 -20.41 24.52 -9.07
C ILE A 258 -21.73 25.29 -9.20
N PHE A 259 -21.80 26.38 -9.97
CA PHE A 259 -23.02 27.19 -10.06
C PHE A 259 -24.16 26.51 -10.82
N VAL A 260 -23.88 25.50 -11.65
CA VAL A 260 -24.92 24.77 -12.42
C VAL A 260 -25.41 23.52 -11.69
N LEU A 261 -24.58 22.97 -10.79
CA LEU A 261 -24.81 21.74 -10.03
C LEU A 261 -25.94 21.75 -8.98
N PRO A 262 -26.40 22.88 -8.40
CA PRO A 262 -27.43 22.86 -7.36
C PRO A 262 -28.76 22.28 -7.85
N PHE A 263 -29.05 22.45 -9.14
CA PHE A 263 -30.26 21.98 -9.79
C PHE A 263 -29.94 21.03 -10.93
N GLN A 264 -30.77 19.99 -11.06
CA GLN A 264 -30.71 19.13 -12.24
C GLN A 264 -31.15 19.93 -13.48
N THR A 265 -30.67 19.52 -14.66
CA THR A 265 -31.02 20.15 -15.94
C THR A 265 -32.53 20.30 -16.14
N LYS A 266 -33.33 19.33 -15.66
CA LYS A 266 -34.79 19.39 -15.72
C LYS A 266 -35.37 20.55 -14.92
N VAL A 267 -34.80 20.87 -13.76
CA VAL A 267 -35.24 21.98 -12.92
C VAL A 267 -34.88 23.31 -13.57
N TRP A 268 -33.66 23.44 -14.12
CA TRP A 268 -33.27 24.63 -14.90
C TRP A 268 -34.22 24.90 -16.07
N VAL A 269 -34.55 23.86 -16.84
CA VAL A 269 -35.51 23.97 -17.94
C VAL A 269 -36.89 24.34 -17.43
N ALA A 270 -37.37 23.70 -16.35
CA ALA A 270 -38.67 24.01 -15.76
C ALA A 270 -38.76 25.47 -15.24
N SER A 271 -37.71 25.99 -14.61
CA SER A 271 -37.64 27.38 -14.17
C SER A 271 -37.67 28.35 -15.35
N GLY A 272 -36.95 28.04 -16.44
CA GLY A 272 -37.00 28.83 -17.67
C GLY A 272 -38.39 28.82 -18.31
N VAL A 273 -39.03 27.65 -18.42
CA VAL A 273 -40.41 27.51 -18.91
C VAL A 273 -41.37 28.32 -18.04
N LEU A 274 -41.26 28.21 -16.71
CA LEU A 274 -42.09 28.96 -15.78
C LEU A 274 -41.97 30.47 -16.02
N LEU A 275 -40.75 31.00 -16.14
CA LEU A 275 -40.48 32.42 -16.41
C LEU A 275 -41.18 32.87 -17.72
N PHE A 276 -41.02 32.12 -18.81
CA PHE A 276 -41.68 32.46 -20.08
C PHE A 276 -43.20 32.36 -20.00
N THR A 277 -43.74 31.33 -19.34
CA THR A 277 -45.20 31.17 -19.20
C THR A 277 -45.80 32.30 -18.36
N SER A 278 -45.18 32.67 -17.24
CA SER A 278 -45.61 33.81 -16.43
C SER A 278 -45.55 35.12 -17.21
N THR A 279 -44.52 35.30 -18.05
CA THR A 279 -44.41 36.46 -18.95
C THR A 279 -45.57 36.55 -19.92
N ILE A 280 -45.91 35.43 -20.57
CA ILE A 280 -47.03 35.38 -21.52
C ILE A 280 -48.36 35.66 -20.80
N ILE A 281 -48.59 35.04 -19.64
CA ILE A 281 -49.81 35.23 -18.85
C ILE A 281 -49.96 36.70 -18.44
N LEU A 282 -48.93 37.30 -17.83
CA LEU A 282 -48.95 38.69 -17.40
C LEU A 282 -49.09 39.66 -18.59
N PHE A 283 -48.42 39.39 -19.72
CA PHE A 283 -48.56 40.20 -20.93
C PHE A 283 -49.98 40.15 -21.50
N LEU A 284 -50.61 38.98 -21.54
CA LEU A 284 -52.01 38.83 -21.95
C LEU A 284 -52.96 39.55 -21.00
N GLU A 285 -52.75 39.45 -19.70
CA GLU A 285 -53.54 40.15 -18.69
C GLU A 285 -53.42 41.68 -18.84
N ILE A 286 -52.23 42.20 -19.13
CA ILE A 286 -52.01 43.63 -19.41
C ILE A 286 -52.75 44.04 -20.69
N ILE A 287 -52.68 43.24 -21.76
CA ILE A 287 -53.42 43.54 -23.00
C ILE A 287 -54.93 43.58 -22.75
N ILE A 288 -55.49 42.60 -22.06
CA ILE A 288 -56.93 42.54 -21.76
C ILE A 288 -57.33 43.74 -20.89
N THR A 289 -56.57 44.03 -19.85
CA THR A 289 -56.82 45.14 -18.93
C THR A 289 -56.73 46.48 -19.67
N SER A 290 -55.73 46.67 -20.53
CA SER A 290 -55.55 47.90 -21.32
C SER A 290 -56.70 48.17 -22.30
N ARG A 291 -57.32 47.12 -22.86
CA ARG A 291 -58.52 47.22 -23.71
C ARG A 291 -59.77 47.62 -22.93
N LEU A 292 -59.85 47.25 -21.65
CA LEU A 292 -61.01 47.53 -20.79
C LEU A 292 -60.90 48.87 -20.06
N LEU A 293 -59.69 49.27 -19.66
CA LEU A 293 -59.46 50.40 -18.74
C LEU A 293 -58.65 51.56 -19.37
N PHE A 294 -58.30 51.49 -20.67
CA PHE A 294 -57.64 52.55 -21.47
C PHE A 294 -56.32 53.13 -20.94
N TRP A 295 -55.71 52.55 -19.92
CA TRP A 295 -54.54 53.12 -19.27
C TRP A 295 -53.46 52.04 -19.10
N THR A 296 -52.24 52.38 -19.51
CA THR A 296 -50.98 51.60 -19.53
C THR A 296 -50.76 50.68 -20.74
N ARG A 297 -49.59 50.84 -21.40
CA ARG A 297 -49.07 49.98 -22.46
C ARG A 297 -47.61 49.67 -22.13
N TYR A 298 -47.35 48.48 -21.61
CA TYR A 298 -45.99 47.95 -21.45
C TYR A 298 -45.61 47.12 -22.67
N SER A 299 -44.34 47.19 -23.06
CA SER A 299 -43.82 46.29 -24.09
C SER A 299 -43.63 44.87 -23.54
N PHE A 300 -43.67 43.85 -24.40
CA PHE A 300 -43.40 42.46 -23.97
C PHE A 300 -42.04 42.32 -23.28
N LEU A 301 -41.03 43.04 -23.79
CA LEU A 301 -39.68 43.04 -23.21
C LEU A 301 -39.64 43.68 -21.82
N GLU A 302 -40.38 44.77 -21.58
CA GLU A 302 -40.51 45.35 -20.23
C GLU A 302 -41.15 44.38 -19.24
N VAL A 303 -42.20 43.66 -19.66
CA VAL A 303 -42.85 42.64 -18.81
C VAL A 303 -41.90 41.48 -18.52
N PHE A 304 -41.17 41.02 -19.54
CA PHE A 304 -40.15 39.99 -19.38
C PHE A 304 -39.03 40.42 -18.41
N MET A 305 -38.52 41.64 -18.56
CA MET A 305 -37.49 42.19 -17.67
C MET A 305 -38.01 42.34 -16.24
N GLY A 306 -39.24 42.80 -16.04
CA GLY A 306 -39.83 42.91 -14.70
C GLY A 306 -40.01 41.56 -14.00
N ILE A 307 -40.37 40.50 -14.73
CA ILE A 307 -40.44 39.14 -14.17
C ILE A 307 -39.04 38.59 -13.88
N LEU A 308 -38.07 38.93 -14.71
CA LEU A 308 -36.68 38.57 -14.49
C LEU A 308 -36.11 39.27 -13.24
N GLU A 309 -36.42 40.55 -13.02
CA GLU A 309 -36.12 41.29 -11.78
C GLU A 309 -36.77 40.65 -10.55
N GLU A 310 -38.02 40.20 -10.68
CA GLU A 310 -38.76 39.50 -9.63
C GLU A 310 -38.12 38.12 -9.33
N ALA A 311 -37.68 37.40 -10.35
CA ALA A 311 -36.95 36.13 -10.20
C ALA A 311 -35.61 36.29 -9.48
N PHE A 312 -34.92 37.41 -9.71
CA PHE A 312 -33.66 37.77 -9.03
C PHE A 312 -33.86 38.50 -7.70
N LEU A 313 -35.10 38.60 -7.20
CA LEU A 313 -35.45 39.21 -5.92
C LEU A 313 -35.05 40.69 -5.80
N GLN A 314 -34.91 41.40 -6.93
CA GLN A 314 -34.60 42.84 -6.94
C GLN A 314 -35.85 43.71 -6.75
N GLY A 315 -37.04 43.13 -6.98
CA GLY A 315 -38.32 43.81 -6.98
C GLY A 315 -38.62 44.42 -8.35
N SER A 316 -39.88 44.35 -8.80
CA SER A 316 -40.29 44.87 -10.10
C SER A 316 -40.85 46.30 -9.98
N THR A 317 -40.57 47.14 -10.98
CA THR A 317 -41.17 48.50 -11.07
C THR A 317 -42.55 48.49 -11.73
N LEU A 318 -43.02 47.32 -12.20
CA LEU A 318 -44.29 47.17 -12.88
C LEU A 318 -45.45 47.25 -11.90
N GLN A 319 -46.34 48.22 -12.10
CA GLN A 319 -47.56 48.35 -11.32
C GLN A 319 -48.69 47.61 -12.02
N PHE A 320 -49.11 46.50 -11.42
CA PHE A 320 -50.27 45.73 -11.88
C PHE A 320 -51.55 46.27 -11.23
N GLU A 321 -52.56 46.61 -12.02
CA GLU A 321 -53.86 47.08 -11.50
C GLU A 321 -54.83 45.92 -11.22
N SER A 322 -54.85 44.92 -12.10
CA SER A 322 -55.73 43.75 -11.99
C SER A 322 -55.36 42.87 -10.79
N ALA A 323 -56.37 42.42 -10.05
CA ALA A 323 -56.19 41.45 -8.95
C ALA A 323 -55.59 40.12 -9.44
N ALA A 324 -55.90 39.70 -10.67
CA ALA A 324 -55.33 38.48 -11.27
C ALA A 324 -53.82 38.63 -11.52
N ALA A 325 -53.39 39.76 -12.10
CA ALA A 325 -51.98 40.04 -12.34
C ALA A 325 -51.17 40.18 -11.05
N LYS A 326 -51.74 40.82 -10.02
CA LYS A 326 -51.15 40.87 -8.67
C LYS A 326 -50.97 39.47 -8.08
N LEU A 327 -51.95 38.57 -8.25
CA LEU A 327 -51.87 37.20 -7.75
C LEU A 327 -50.83 36.37 -8.52
N THR A 328 -50.79 36.49 -9.86
CA THR A 328 -49.83 35.79 -10.71
C THR A 328 -48.39 36.21 -10.37
N SER A 329 -48.12 37.51 -10.24
CA SER A 329 -46.82 38.02 -9.78
C SER A 329 -46.49 37.53 -8.37
N LEU A 330 -47.42 37.64 -7.41
CA LEU A 330 -47.21 37.13 -6.04
C LEU A 330 -46.84 35.64 -6.01
N LEU A 331 -47.56 34.79 -6.75
CA LEU A 331 -47.28 33.36 -6.82
C LEU A 331 -45.92 33.09 -7.46
N PHE A 332 -45.57 33.81 -8.53
CA PHE A 332 -44.26 33.70 -9.17
C PHE A 332 -43.12 34.14 -8.24
N SER A 333 -43.29 35.25 -7.51
CA SER A 333 -42.39 35.72 -6.46
C SER A 333 -42.15 34.65 -5.39
N ILE A 334 -43.22 34.03 -4.88
CA ILE A 334 -43.11 32.99 -3.85
C ILE A 334 -42.32 31.78 -4.37
N VAL A 335 -42.62 31.32 -5.59
CA VAL A 335 -41.89 30.19 -6.20
C VAL A 335 -40.42 30.55 -6.42
N SER A 336 -40.13 31.74 -6.92
CA SER A 336 -38.75 32.23 -7.14
C SER A 336 -37.97 32.32 -5.83
N TYR A 337 -38.60 32.78 -4.75
CA TYR A 337 -38.00 32.81 -3.42
C TYR A 337 -37.63 31.42 -2.90
N PHE A 338 -38.51 30.42 -3.05
CA PHE A 338 -38.19 29.04 -2.66
C PHE A 338 -37.07 28.44 -3.50
N LEU A 339 -37.04 28.70 -4.81
CA LEU A 339 -35.93 28.29 -5.68
C LEU A 339 -34.62 28.93 -5.24
N TYR A 340 -34.61 30.22 -4.91
CA TYR A 340 -33.43 30.92 -4.41
C TYR A 340 -32.91 30.32 -3.09
N ILE A 341 -33.79 30.03 -2.13
CA ILE A 341 -33.41 29.39 -0.86
C ILE A 341 -32.80 28.01 -1.11
N ALA A 342 -33.45 27.19 -1.96
CA ALA A 342 -32.96 25.85 -2.27
C ALA A 342 -31.58 25.89 -2.95
N TYR A 343 -31.39 26.82 -3.89
CA TYR A 343 -30.14 27.02 -4.61
C TYR A 343 -29.02 27.47 -3.67
N SER A 344 -29.27 28.49 -2.85
CA SER A 344 -28.27 29.05 -1.91
C SER A 344 -27.83 28.04 -0.86
N ALA A 345 -28.76 27.28 -0.28
CA ALA A 345 -28.44 26.21 0.67
C ALA A 345 -27.56 25.12 0.02
N LYS A 346 -27.85 24.74 -1.23
CA LYS A 346 -27.13 23.67 -1.91
C LYS A 346 -25.74 24.09 -2.38
N ILE A 347 -25.55 25.33 -2.83
CA ILE A 347 -24.21 25.84 -3.20
C ILE A 347 -23.25 25.79 -2.02
N VAL A 348 -23.67 26.24 -0.83
CA VAL A 348 -22.81 26.24 0.36
C VAL A 348 -22.37 24.82 0.70
N ALA A 349 -23.28 23.84 0.62
CA ALA A 349 -22.95 22.43 0.82
C ALA A 349 -21.97 21.90 -0.26
N LEU A 350 -22.14 22.27 -1.53
CA LEU A 350 -21.26 21.82 -2.61
C LEU A 350 -19.85 22.39 -2.51
N LEU A 351 -19.69 23.63 -2.03
CA LEU A 351 -18.37 24.25 -1.78
C LEU A 351 -17.58 23.55 -0.66
N GLN A 352 -18.27 22.86 0.25
CA GLN A 352 -17.65 22.12 1.34
C GLN A 352 -17.32 20.67 0.97
N LEU A 353 -17.89 20.14 -0.12
CA LEU A 353 -17.69 18.76 -0.54
C LEU A 353 -16.42 18.59 -1.39
N SER A 354 -15.58 17.64 -1.00
CA SER A 354 -14.51 17.12 -1.86
C SER A 354 -15.08 16.16 -2.91
N THR A 355 -14.41 16.06 -4.06
CA THR A 355 -14.82 15.08 -5.08
C THR A 355 -14.34 13.67 -4.76
N SER A 356 -14.97 12.68 -5.38
CA SER A 356 -14.45 11.30 -5.52
C SER A 356 -14.06 11.02 -6.98
N THR A 357 -13.42 12.00 -7.64
CA THR A 357 -13.14 11.94 -9.08
C THR A 357 -12.01 10.98 -9.44
N ILE A 358 -11.00 10.84 -8.58
CA ILE A 358 -9.82 10.00 -8.82
C ILE A 358 -9.92 8.75 -7.94
N THR A 359 -10.43 7.66 -8.52
CA THR A 359 -10.53 6.34 -7.86
C THR A 359 -9.67 5.28 -8.50
N SER A 360 -9.21 5.49 -9.74
CA SER A 360 -8.36 4.55 -10.47
C SER A 360 -7.00 5.14 -10.87
N LEU A 361 -6.03 4.25 -11.09
CA LEU A 361 -4.69 4.62 -11.55
C LEU A 361 -4.73 5.33 -12.91
N SER A 362 -5.61 4.93 -13.82
CA SER A 362 -5.76 5.59 -15.14
C SER A 362 -6.25 7.04 -15.00
N GLN A 363 -7.23 7.29 -14.12
CA GLN A 363 -7.70 8.65 -13.84
C GLN A 363 -6.58 9.50 -13.23
N LEU A 364 -5.81 8.94 -12.30
CA LEU A 364 -4.67 9.63 -11.71
C LEU A 364 -3.60 9.96 -12.77
N THR A 365 -3.30 9.01 -13.67
CA THR A 365 -2.33 9.16 -14.77
C THR A 365 -2.69 10.30 -15.72
N ASN A 366 -3.99 10.49 -15.98
CA ASN A 366 -4.51 11.53 -16.87
C ASN A 366 -4.83 12.86 -16.17
N SER A 367 -4.84 12.89 -14.84
CA SER A 367 -5.08 14.11 -14.06
C SER A 367 -3.92 15.11 -14.15
N HIS A 368 -4.15 16.36 -13.75
CA HIS A 368 -3.09 17.38 -13.59
C HIS A 368 -2.28 17.21 -12.30
N MET A 369 -2.53 16.17 -11.49
CA MET A 369 -1.82 15.94 -10.24
C MET A 369 -0.34 15.63 -10.49
N SER A 370 0.53 16.30 -9.75
CA SER A 370 1.96 16.00 -9.72
C SER A 370 2.23 14.82 -8.80
N ILE A 371 3.30 14.07 -9.06
CA ILE A 371 3.57 12.82 -8.36
C ILE A 371 4.99 12.82 -7.81
N GLY A 372 5.17 12.22 -6.63
CA GLY A 372 6.48 11.90 -6.06
C GLY A 372 6.50 10.49 -5.49
N ILE A 373 7.71 9.97 -5.33
CA ILE A 373 7.98 8.64 -4.79
C ILE A 373 9.03 8.77 -3.68
N GLN A 374 8.88 7.99 -2.62
CA GLN A 374 9.89 7.88 -1.58
C GLN A 374 11.21 7.35 -2.17
N ASP A 375 12.31 8.03 -1.86
CA ASP A 375 13.64 7.64 -2.32
C ASP A 375 14.16 6.41 -1.57
N VAL A 376 13.70 5.24 -2.02
CA VAL A 376 14.11 3.91 -1.55
C VAL A 376 14.34 3.02 -2.76
N ILE A 377 15.41 2.21 -2.70
CA ILE A 377 15.89 1.44 -3.86
C ILE A 377 14.82 0.52 -4.44
N TYR A 378 14.00 -0.11 -3.59
CA TYR A 378 12.99 -1.06 -4.07
C TYR A 378 11.96 -0.40 -4.99
N ASN A 379 11.60 0.87 -4.77
CA ASN A 379 10.64 1.56 -5.64
C ASN A 379 11.15 1.58 -7.09
N ARG A 380 12.43 1.92 -7.28
CA ARG A 380 13.07 1.96 -8.60
C ARG A 380 13.05 0.58 -9.27
N VAL A 381 13.34 -0.46 -8.50
CA VAL A 381 13.37 -1.85 -8.98
C VAL A 381 11.97 -2.31 -9.40
N TYR A 382 10.94 -2.15 -8.56
CA TYR A 382 9.58 -2.60 -8.89
C TYR A 382 8.94 -1.84 -10.06
N PHE A 383 9.22 -0.54 -10.21
CA PHE A 383 8.75 0.21 -11.38
C PHE A 383 9.43 -0.23 -12.69
N GLN A 384 10.66 -0.74 -12.64
CA GLN A 384 11.37 -1.28 -13.80
C GLN A 384 10.93 -2.71 -14.14
N GLU A 385 10.65 -3.53 -13.12
CA GLU A 385 10.27 -4.93 -13.27
C GLU A 385 8.78 -5.15 -13.58
N THR A 386 7.93 -4.13 -13.41
CA THR A 386 6.49 -4.32 -13.58
C THR A 386 6.11 -4.68 -15.02
N GLU A 387 5.17 -5.63 -15.16
CA GLU A 387 4.59 -6.02 -16.45
C GLU A 387 3.27 -5.31 -16.77
N ASP A 388 2.63 -4.71 -15.76
CA ASP A 388 1.29 -4.10 -15.88
C ASP A 388 1.31 -2.90 -16.86
N PRO A 389 0.50 -2.93 -17.94
CA PRO A 389 0.45 -1.85 -18.92
C PRO A 389 0.01 -0.51 -18.31
N HIS A 390 -0.92 -0.50 -17.34
CA HIS A 390 -1.38 0.74 -16.71
C HIS A 390 -0.30 1.36 -15.82
N LEU A 391 0.47 0.53 -15.12
CA LEU A 391 1.57 1.00 -14.29
C LEU A 391 2.76 1.49 -15.13
N LYS A 392 3.04 0.84 -16.27
CA LYS A 392 4.02 1.31 -17.26
C LYS A 392 3.64 2.67 -17.83
N GLU A 393 2.37 2.85 -18.23
CA GLU A 393 1.87 4.13 -18.72
C GLU A 393 2.02 5.23 -17.66
N PHE A 394 1.60 4.93 -16.43
CA PHE A 394 1.77 5.81 -15.27
C PHE A 394 3.24 6.23 -15.06
N TYR A 395 4.14 5.25 -15.04
CA TYR A 395 5.58 5.50 -14.85
C TYR A 395 6.15 6.38 -15.97
N GLN A 396 5.86 6.06 -17.24
CA GLN A 396 6.37 6.83 -18.38
C GLN A 396 5.84 8.27 -18.40
N LYS A 397 4.54 8.45 -18.14
CA LYS A 397 3.90 9.76 -18.25
C LYS A 397 4.20 10.69 -17.08
N LYS A 398 4.26 10.16 -15.86
CA LYS A 398 4.33 10.96 -14.62
C LYS A 398 5.68 10.96 -13.93
N ILE A 399 6.47 9.88 -14.05
CA ILE A 399 7.69 9.69 -13.26
C ILE A 399 8.93 9.82 -14.13
N TYR A 400 8.95 9.19 -15.29
CA TYR A 400 10.12 9.15 -16.18
C TYR A 400 10.60 10.54 -16.61
N SER A 401 9.67 11.46 -16.90
CA SER A 401 9.97 12.85 -17.28
C SER A 401 10.62 13.67 -16.17
N LEU A 402 10.40 13.31 -14.90
CA LEU A 402 10.95 13.99 -13.73
C LEU A 402 12.32 13.44 -13.32
N GLY A 403 12.67 12.23 -13.74
CA GLY A 403 13.93 11.57 -13.41
C GLY A 403 14.15 11.49 -11.90
N GLU A 404 15.32 11.92 -11.42
CA GLU A 404 15.69 11.92 -10.00
C GLU A 404 14.82 12.85 -9.15
N ASN A 405 14.25 13.92 -9.74
CA ASN A 405 13.40 14.86 -8.99
C ASN A 405 12.06 14.26 -8.55
N ALA A 406 11.68 13.09 -9.11
CA ALA A 406 10.52 12.33 -8.65
C ALA A 406 10.74 11.67 -7.29
N TYR A 407 12.00 11.36 -6.94
CA TYR A 407 12.36 10.66 -5.72
C TYR A 407 12.72 11.65 -4.63
N LEU A 408 11.95 11.65 -3.54
CA LEU A 408 12.05 12.64 -2.48
C LEU A 408 12.16 11.95 -1.12
N PRO A 409 12.74 12.61 -0.11
CA PRO A 409 12.67 12.13 1.26
C PRO A 409 11.23 12.25 1.81
N PRO A 410 10.83 11.40 2.76
CA PRO A 410 9.47 11.39 3.31
C PRO A 410 8.96 12.76 3.79
N LYS A 411 9.79 13.54 4.48
CA LYS A 411 9.41 14.86 5.01
C LYS A 411 8.98 15.83 3.91
N ASP A 412 9.75 15.93 2.83
CA ASP A 412 9.48 16.87 1.74
C ASP A 412 8.24 16.46 0.94
N GLY A 413 8.04 15.16 0.72
CA GLY A 413 6.86 14.65 0.03
C GLY A 413 5.56 14.90 0.81
N ILE A 414 5.56 14.73 2.14
CA ILE A 414 4.40 15.01 2.99
C ILE A 414 4.03 16.50 2.98
N VAL A 415 5.03 17.40 2.97
CA VAL A 415 4.78 18.85 2.85
C VAL A 415 4.08 19.18 1.53
N LYS A 416 4.48 18.54 0.42
CA LYS A 416 3.83 18.70 -0.89
C LYS A 416 2.41 18.13 -0.94
N ILE A 417 2.11 17.03 -0.24
CA ILE A 417 0.72 16.54 -0.12
C ILE A 417 -0.17 17.61 0.54
N ARG A 418 0.37 18.35 1.51
CA ARG A 418 -0.40 19.38 2.23
C ARG A 418 -0.86 20.52 1.31
N SER A 419 -0.02 20.94 0.36
CA SER A 419 -0.31 22.05 -0.58
C SER A 419 -1.44 21.76 -1.57
N GLY A 420 -1.89 20.50 -1.71
CA GLY A 420 -2.90 20.09 -2.67
C GLY A 420 -2.32 19.84 -4.08
N PHE A 421 -3.05 19.08 -4.90
CA PHE A 421 -2.65 18.66 -6.27
C PHE A 421 -1.32 17.88 -6.36
N TYR A 422 -0.93 17.19 -5.29
CA TYR A 422 0.26 16.34 -5.26
C TYR A 422 -0.06 14.97 -4.67
N ALA A 423 0.39 13.92 -5.33
CA ALA A 423 0.31 12.55 -4.85
C ALA A 423 1.70 12.02 -4.54
N TYR A 424 1.86 11.41 -3.37
CA TYR A 424 3.15 10.93 -2.92
C TYR A 424 3.08 9.46 -2.51
N LYS A 425 3.95 8.63 -3.09
CA LYS A 425 4.06 7.22 -2.76
C LYS A 425 5.08 7.04 -1.65
N LEU A 426 4.68 6.54 -0.50
CA LEU A 426 5.57 6.29 0.62
C LEU A 426 5.07 5.18 1.53
N GLU A 427 5.97 4.60 2.31
CA GLU A 427 5.66 3.63 3.37
C GLU A 427 4.68 4.21 4.39
N THR A 428 3.72 3.38 4.82
CA THR A 428 2.69 3.80 5.78
C THR A 428 3.25 4.26 7.11
N ASP A 429 4.36 3.68 7.58
CA ASP A 429 5.00 4.07 8.84
C ASP A 429 5.44 5.54 8.83
N TRP A 430 6.12 5.94 7.76
CA TRP A 430 6.49 7.33 7.50
C TRP A 430 5.28 8.23 7.33
N ALA A 431 4.31 7.80 6.53
CA ALA A 431 3.10 8.58 6.28
C ALA A 431 2.34 8.88 7.56
N TYR A 432 2.01 7.84 8.32
CA TYR A 432 1.14 7.94 9.48
C TYR A 432 1.77 8.76 10.60
N LYS A 433 3.08 8.61 10.82
CA LYS A 433 3.79 9.42 11.81
C LYS A 433 3.82 10.89 11.41
N LEU A 434 4.30 11.21 10.21
CA LEU A 434 4.44 12.59 9.77
C LEU A 434 3.10 13.31 9.61
N ILE A 435 2.08 12.64 9.07
CA ILE A 435 0.72 13.19 8.96
C ILE A 435 0.11 13.36 10.34
N GLY A 436 0.29 12.38 11.24
CA GLY A 436 -0.17 12.46 12.63
C GLY A 436 0.35 13.69 13.35
N ASP A 437 1.65 13.99 13.17
CA ASP A 437 2.35 15.08 13.84
C ASP A 437 2.13 16.45 13.19
N THR A 438 1.91 16.53 11.86
CA THR A 438 1.92 17.82 11.12
C THR A 438 0.56 18.28 10.57
N PHE A 439 -0.40 17.37 10.36
CA PHE A 439 -1.71 17.70 9.76
C PHE A 439 -2.76 17.96 10.84
N ASN A 440 -3.69 18.87 10.54
CA ASN A 440 -4.87 19.05 11.37
C ASN A 440 -5.89 17.93 11.12
N GLU A 441 -6.79 17.67 12.07
CA GLU A 441 -7.82 16.62 11.97
C GLU A 441 -8.63 16.68 10.67
N ASN A 442 -9.05 17.89 10.26
CA ASN A 442 -9.82 18.10 9.03
C ASN A 442 -9.01 17.77 7.76
N GLU A 443 -7.70 18.03 7.79
CA GLU A 443 -6.81 17.73 6.67
C GLU A 443 -6.59 16.22 6.53
N LYS A 444 -6.52 15.49 7.65
CA LYS A 444 -6.38 14.03 7.69
C LYS A 444 -7.59 13.35 7.03
N CYS A 445 -8.79 13.85 7.30
CA CYS A 445 -10.04 13.33 6.73
C CYS A 445 -10.16 13.47 5.21
N GLY A 446 -9.45 14.43 4.61
CA GLY A 446 -9.45 14.67 3.16
C GLY A 446 -8.42 13.84 2.38
N LEU A 447 -7.64 13.00 3.06
CA LEU A 447 -6.61 12.17 2.42
C LEU A 447 -7.21 10.87 1.87
N THR A 448 -6.76 10.48 0.68
CA THR A 448 -7.07 9.22 0.03
C THR A 448 -5.79 8.40 -0.12
N GLU A 449 -5.89 7.10 0.15
CA GLU A 449 -4.84 6.12 -0.07
C GLU A 449 -5.20 5.26 -1.30
N MET A 450 -4.28 5.13 -2.25
CA MET A 450 -4.42 4.29 -3.43
C MET A 450 -3.22 3.36 -3.57
N SER A 451 -3.44 2.05 -3.51
CA SER A 451 -2.39 1.06 -3.74
C SER A 451 -2.22 0.83 -5.25
N ILE A 452 -1.03 1.12 -5.77
CA ILE A 452 -0.72 0.96 -7.20
C ILE A 452 -0.05 -0.37 -7.55
N PHE A 453 0.61 -1.01 -6.58
CA PHE A 453 1.12 -2.36 -6.69
C PHE A 453 1.28 -2.96 -5.29
N VAL A 454 1.21 -4.28 -5.22
CA VAL A 454 1.39 -5.03 -3.97
C VAL A 454 2.87 -5.33 -3.80
N LEU A 455 3.44 -4.92 -2.66
CA LEU A 455 4.80 -5.30 -2.29
C LEU A 455 4.81 -6.73 -1.71
N PRO A 456 5.82 -7.55 -2.01
CA PRO A 456 5.98 -8.85 -1.38
C PRO A 456 6.10 -8.73 0.14
N MET A 457 5.64 -9.79 0.83
CA MET A 457 5.77 -9.88 2.28
C MET A 457 7.23 -9.89 2.71
N ILE A 458 7.49 -9.36 3.90
CA ILE A 458 8.76 -9.52 4.59
C ILE A 458 8.70 -10.81 5.41
N ALA A 459 9.77 -11.59 5.30
CA ALA A 459 9.96 -12.81 6.06
C ALA A 459 11.40 -12.94 6.57
N LEU A 460 11.59 -13.81 7.54
CA LEU A 460 12.92 -14.21 7.99
C LEU A 460 13.60 -15.06 6.91
N GLY A 461 14.80 -14.69 6.49
CA GLY A 461 15.55 -15.37 5.44
C GLY A 461 16.58 -16.33 6.00
N PHE A 462 16.76 -17.49 5.37
CA PHE A 462 17.70 -18.53 5.78
C PHE A 462 18.49 -19.04 4.58
N PRO A 463 19.74 -19.49 4.77
CA PRO A 463 20.45 -20.24 3.74
C PRO A 463 19.60 -21.40 3.20
N LYS A 464 19.71 -21.71 1.91
CA LYS A 464 18.91 -22.76 1.26
C LYS A 464 19.02 -24.09 2.03
N LYS A 465 17.88 -24.74 2.29
CA LYS A 465 17.77 -25.98 3.06
C LYS A 465 18.34 -25.86 4.49
N SER A 466 18.24 -24.69 5.13
CA SER A 466 18.58 -24.55 6.55
C SER A 466 17.58 -25.28 7.45
N GLY A 467 18.08 -26.06 8.40
CA GLY A 467 17.25 -26.73 9.39
C GLY A 467 16.76 -25.83 10.53
N LEU A 468 17.13 -24.55 10.52
CA LEU A 468 16.58 -23.54 11.46
C LEU A 468 15.22 -23.02 11.00
N ARG A 469 14.96 -23.01 9.68
CA ARG A 469 13.76 -22.44 9.07
C ARG A 469 12.47 -22.96 9.71
N GLU A 470 12.38 -24.26 9.96
CA GLU A 470 11.18 -24.89 10.50
C GLU A 470 10.89 -24.45 11.95
N HIS A 471 11.93 -24.37 12.79
CA HIS A 471 11.79 -23.90 14.18
C HIS A 471 11.31 -22.45 14.22
N PHE A 472 11.94 -21.60 13.41
CA PHE A 472 11.57 -20.19 13.34
C PHE A 472 10.17 -20.00 12.73
N ALA A 473 9.81 -20.75 11.69
CA ALA A 473 8.47 -20.67 11.09
C ALA A 473 7.37 -21.01 12.09
N ARG A 474 7.54 -22.09 12.87
CA ARG A 474 6.59 -22.47 13.93
C ARG A 474 6.47 -21.39 15.00
N SER A 475 7.60 -20.82 15.45
CA SER A 475 7.57 -19.76 16.45
C SER A 475 6.97 -18.46 15.95
N VAL A 476 7.18 -18.10 14.68
CA VAL A 476 6.54 -16.92 14.07
C VAL A 476 5.03 -17.12 14.03
N ILE A 477 4.55 -18.30 13.59
CA ILE A 477 3.11 -18.62 13.58
C ILE A 477 2.53 -18.56 14.99
N TRP A 478 3.21 -19.17 15.97
CA TRP A 478 2.78 -19.11 17.37
C TRP A 478 2.68 -17.67 17.90
N GLN A 479 3.64 -16.80 17.55
CA GLN A 479 3.58 -15.38 17.93
C GLN A 479 2.40 -14.65 17.26
N GLN A 480 2.00 -15.05 16.05
CA GLN A 480 0.83 -14.49 15.35
C GLN A 480 -0.49 -14.94 15.98
N GLU A 481 -0.60 -16.21 16.36
CA GLU A 481 -1.80 -16.80 16.96
C GLU A 481 -2.07 -16.28 18.38
N THR A 482 -1.01 -15.99 19.14
CA THR A 482 -1.11 -15.58 20.55
C THR A 482 -1.31 -14.09 20.78
N GLY A 483 -1.26 -13.25 19.74
CA GLY A 483 -1.37 -11.80 19.90
C GLY A 483 -0.02 -11.07 20.08
N VAL A 484 1.08 -11.81 20.27
CA VAL A 484 2.42 -11.25 20.52
C VAL A 484 2.88 -10.42 19.31
N PHE A 485 2.70 -10.96 18.11
CA PHE A 485 3.04 -10.28 16.87
C PHE A 485 2.27 -8.95 16.71
N GLN A 486 0.97 -8.93 16.98
CA GLN A 486 0.14 -7.72 16.91
C GLN A 486 0.59 -6.68 17.95
N ARG A 487 1.07 -7.11 19.12
CA ARG A 487 1.67 -6.22 20.12
C ARG A 487 2.97 -5.62 19.60
N ILE A 488 3.87 -6.41 19.02
CA ILE A 488 5.13 -5.92 18.42
C ILE A 488 4.83 -4.86 17.35
N MET A 489 3.89 -5.15 16.44
CA MET A 489 3.47 -4.18 15.42
C MET A 489 2.95 -2.87 16.02
N LYS A 490 2.20 -2.92 17.13
CA LYS A 490 1.72 -1.70 17.80
C LYS A 490 2.83 -0.88 18.45
N ILE A 491 3.92 -1.52 18.88
CA ILE A 491 5.06 -0.85 19.55
C ILE A 491 6.01 -0.25 18.52
N PHE A 492 6.36 -1.00 17.48
CA PHE A 492 7.44 -0.65 16.56
C PHE A 492 6.98 -0.05 15.22
N SER A 493 5.67 -0.07 14.91
CA SER A 493 5.12 0.50 13.67
C SER A 493 4.13 1.62 13.98
N SER A 494 4.13 2.65 13.12
CA SER A 494 3.31 3.84 13.31
C SER A 494 1.85 3.55 13.00
N GLN A 495 0.96 3.97 13.90
CA GLN A 495 -0.46 3.68 13.79
C GLN A 495 -1.16 4.66 12.86
N LYS A 496 -2.12 4.17 12.07
CA LYS A 496 -2.93 5.00 11.19
C LYS A 496 -3.61 6.12 12.00
N PRO A 497 -3.42 7.40 11.64
CA PRO A 497 -4.05 8.49 12.36
C PRO A 497 -5.56 8.41 12.21
N ARG A 498 -6.28 8.62 13.32
CA ARG A 498 -7.73 8.69 13.30
C ARG A 498 -8.15 10.02 12.69
N CYS A 499 -9.20 9.99 11.88
CA CYS A 499 -9.89 11.18 11.41
C CYS A 499 -11.18 11.31 12.24
N ASN A 500 -11.31 12.40 13.01
CA ASN A 500 -12.55 12.70 13.71
C ASN A 500 -13.42 13.64 12.86
N ILE A 501 -14.41 13.07 12.16
CA ILE A 501 -15.34 13.80 11.28
C ILE A 501 -16.14 14.87 12.06
N ASN A 502 -16.30 14.70 13.36
CA ASN A 502 -17.02 15.64 14.23
C ASN A 502 -16.20 16.87 14.60
N ALA A 503 -14.90 16.90 14.30
CA ALA A 503 -14.12 18.13 14.34
C ALA A 503 -14.56 18.97 13.14
N VAL A 504 -15.54 19.86 13.32
CA VAL A 504 -16.06 20.71 12.26
C VAL A 504 -14.95 21.65 11.78
N GLY A 505 -14.42 21.38 10.60
CA GLY A 505 -13.48 22.25 9.90
C GLY A 505 -14.17 23.18 8.92
N TYR A 506 -13.85 24.47 8.99
CA TYR A 506 -14.18 25.40 7.92
C TYR A 506 -13.25 25.16 6.73
N THR A 507 -13.81 24.87 5.56
CA THR A 507 -13.05 24.86 4.30
C THR A 507 -12.84 26.29 3.81
N LYS A 508 -11.61 26.61 3.40
CA LYS A 508 -11.32 27.92 2.78
C LYS A 508 -11.79 27.86 1.33
N VAL A 509 -12.64 28.81 0.93
CA VAL A 509 -13.08 28.97 -0.47
C VAL A 509 -12.01 29.76 -1.21
N HIS A 510 -11.53 29.24 -2.33
CA HIS A 510 -10.51 29.86 -3.17
C HIS A 510 -11.14 30.74 -4.25
N LEU A 511 -10.38 31.71 -4.77
CA LEU A 511 -10.84 32.58 -5.85
C LEU A 511 -11.19 31.79 -7.14
N MET A 512 -10.48 30.69 -7.39
CA MET A 512 -10.76 29.76 -8.48
C MET A 512 -12.17 29.15 -8.40
N ASP A 513 -12.73 29.02 -7.18
CA ASP A 513 -14.08 28.50 -6.99
C ASP A 513 -15.16 29.49 -7.46
N PHE A 514 -14.81 30.79 -7.51
CA PHE A 514 -15.69 31.88 -7.93
C PHE A 514 -15.41 32.35 -9.38
N GLU A 515 -14.41 31.78 -10.05
CA GLU A 515 -14.00 32.17 -11.41
C GLU A 515 -15.16 32.13 -12.43
N PRO A 516 -16.02 31.08 -12.48
CA PRO A 516 -17.12 31.06 -13.45
C PRO A 516 -18.11 32.22 -13.26
N ALA A 517 -18.35 32.65 -12.03
CA ALA A 517 -19.25 33.77 -11.75
C ALA A 517 -18.65 35.11 -12.22
N LEU A 518 -17.35 35.31 -12.04
CA LEU A 518 -16.64 36.49 -12.55
C LEU A 518 -16.66 36.54 -14.08
N LEU A 519 -16.49 35.39 -14.75
CA LEU A 519 -16.55 35.30 -16.20
C LEU A 519 -17.94 35.65 -16.73
N VAL A 520 -19.02 35.16 -16.10
CA VAL A 520 -20.40 35.51 -16.48
C VAL A 520 -20.65 37.01 -16.31
N LEU A 521 -20.18 37.62 -15.23
CA LEU A 521 -20.28 39.06 -15.02
C LEU A 521 -19.53 39.84 -16.11
N LEU A 522 -18.29 39.44 -16.43
CA LEU A 522 -17.49 40.08 -17.46
C LEU A 522 -18.16 40.00 -18.84
N TYR A 523 -18.63 38.82 -19.24
CA TYR A 523 -19.34 38.63 -20.50
C TYR A 523 -20.65 39.42 -20.54
N GLY A 524 -21.37 39.51 -19.41
CA GLY A 524 -22.58 40.31 -19.28
C GLY A 524 -22.32 41.80 -19.51
N VAL A 525 -21.28 42.37 -18.90
CA VAL A 525 -20.89 43.78 -19.05
C VAL A 525 -20.42 44.08 -20.48
N LEU A 526 -19.63 43.19 -21.08
CA LEU A 526 -19.18 43.35 -22.47
C LEU A 526 -20.36 43.26 -23.44
N GLY A 527 -21.27 42.31 -23.23
CA GLY A 527 -22.48 42.14 -24.03
C GLY A 527 -23.41 43.35 -23.95
N SER A 528 -23.71 43.85 -22.75
CA SER A 528 -24.57 45.02 -22.56
C SER A 528 -23.96 46.28 -23.18
N SER A 529 -22.64 46.47 -23.02
CA SER A 529 -21.92 47.58 -23.64
C SER A 529 -21.99 47.52 -25.17
N LEU A 530 -21.84 46.32 -25.76
CA LEU A 530 -21.95 46.12 -27.20
C LEU A 530 -23.36 46.44 -27.73
N VAL A 531 -24.41 45.98 -27.04
CA VAL A 531 -25.80 46.30 -27.38
C VAL A 531 -26.03 47.81 -27.31
N PHE A 532 -25.57 48.47 -26.26
CA PHE A 532 -25.65 49.93 -26.13
C PHE A 532 -24.97 50.66 -27.29
N PHE A 533 -23.76 50.27 -27.68
CA PHE A 533 -23.09 50.88 -28.84
C PHE A 533 -23.85 50.64 -30.15
N LEU A 534 -24.43 49.45 -30.35
CA LEU A 534 -25.25 49.15 -31.53
C LEU A 534 -26.53 49.99 -31.57
N GLU A 535 -27.19 50.19 -30.42
CA GLU A 535 -28.36 51.08 -30.30
C GLU A 535 -27.98 52.53 -30.61
N VAL A 536 -26.86 53.02 -30.09
CA VAL A 536 -26.36 54.37 -30.39
C VAL A 536 -26.07 54.53 -31.88
N ILE A 537 -25.42 53.54 -32.52
CA ILE A 537 -25.12 53.59 -33.96
C ILE A 537 -26.40 53.56 -34.81
N THR A 538 -27.37 52.71 -34.45
CA THR A 538 -28.63 52.59 -35.20
C THR A 538 -29.51 53.83 -35.05
N THR A 539 -29.57 54.42 -33.84
CA THR A 539 -30.28 55.68 -33.58
C THR A 539 -29.59 56.87 -34.24
N LEU A 540 -28.25 56.93 -34.28
CA LEU A 540 -27.51 57.95 -35.06
C LEU A 540 -27.79 57.82 -36.56
N LYS A 541 -27.79 56.60 -37.11
CA LYS A 541 -28.13 56.36 -38.53
C LYS A 541 -29.58 56.76 -38.84
N SER A 542 -30.52 56.43 -37.96
CA SER A 542 -31.92 56.82 -38.15
C SER A 542 -32.10 58.34 -38.09
N PHE A 543 -31.44 59.02 -37.14
CA PHE A 543 -31.46 60.48 -37.00
C PHE A 543 -30.84 61.19 -38.22
N ILE A 544 -29.72 60.70 -38.76
CA ILE A 544 -29.11 61.25 -39.99
C ILE A 544 -30.02 61.04 -41.21
N SER A 545 -30.73 59.90 -41.27
CA SER A 545 -31.70 59.61 -42.33
C SER A 545 -32.94 60.51 -42.27
N THR A 546 -33.52 60.74 -41.08
CA THR A 546 -34.65 61.67 -40.91
C THR A 546 -34.25 63.12 -41.15
N LYS A 547 -33.03 63.55 -40.80
CA LYS A 547 -32.53 64.90 -41.13
C LYS A 547 -32.43 65.13 -42.65
N LYS A 548 -31.97 64.13 -43.41
CA LYS A 548 -31.98 64.18 -44.89
C LYS A 548 -33.41 64.25 -45.46
N CYS A 549 -34.36 63.54 -44.87
CA CYS A 549 -35.76 63.54 -45.31
C CYS A 549 -36.48 64.88 -44.99
N PHE A 550 -36.16 65.52 -43.86
CA PHE A 550 -36.71 66.83 -43.49
C PHE A 550 -36.15 67.96 -44.38
N SER A 551 -34.86 67.90 -44.73
CA SER A 551 -34.25 68.85 -45.67
C SER A 551 -34.82 68.76 -47.09
N ALA A 552 -35.30 67.58 -47.52
CA ALA A 552 -35.94 67.40 -48.83
C ALA A 552 -37.40 67.89 -48.89
N LYS A 553 -38.05 68.07 -47.73
CA LYS A 553 -39.45 68.54 -47.63
C LYS A 553 -39.59 70.06 -47.51
N ILE A 554 -38.52 70.77 -47.14
CA ILE A 554 -38.47 72.25 -47.06
C ILE A 554 -38.08 72.88 -48.43
N LEU A 555 -37.58 72.06 -49.36
CA LEU A 555 -37.15 72.47 -50.71
C LEU A 555 -38.19 72.17 -51.82
N LYS A 556 -39.47 72.01 -51.45
CA LYS A 556 -40.58 71.76 -52.39
C LYS A 556 -41.70 72.76 -52.23
#